data_AF-A4IBR1-F1
#
_entry.id   AF-A4IBR1-F1
#
_cell.length_a   1.000
_cell.length_b   1.000
_cell.length_c   1.000
_cell.angle_alpha   90.00
_cell.angle_beta   90.00
_cell.angle_gamma   90.00
#
_symmetry.space_group_name_H-M   'P 1'
#
loop_
_entity.id
_entity.type
_entity.pdbx_description
1 polymer ?
#
loop_
_entity_poly.entity_id
_entity_poly.type
_entity_poly.pdbx_seq_one_letter_code
_entity_poly.pdbx_strand_id
1 'polypeptide(L)'
;MELATMDPVAQQELQRMTRAIEEYAARLDSLGAELETIEQQNRNDEVSRQIQQYNEATVAPQEIAAEDAMDNIVRLQNQLKIVQRRNQLLARENAMQEKLLRERANKLHSTHKELDMVMAATGWYGGKRDVQFSRIERERADIHDMSLVEASLRADIKSSKVTIARLEKTVLALSAKVLENEERRTRYMQLCNDCRVREKECNELQAKAQRMAADNNKLQLVVKTESDSNLVENSIACMESDREFLSDAVQDMKMACRRQENVIKAQITREQQLQRRLDTVTKSLNEMRLAREFERNVAKSALVPSASREEPEDVSEVLPQDEYIPVDTFRLLYKNNEMMRTNVARKNMLVLEKESVVQSMEARLMQHVEKHNEVARFDDSIHISGEASVRAAKRNLDAEENKLVRQIEELRASNNQMRAAIAKKAAPTQARKAASGRRK
;
A
#
# COMPACT_ATOMS: atom_id res chain seq x y z
N MET A 1 -2.95 3.87 -75.59
CA MET A 1 -3.96 4.08 -76.65
C MET A 1 -5.31 4.52 -76.05
N GLU A 2 -5.31 5.41 -75.03
CA GLU A 2 -6.56 5.86 -74.35
C GLU A 2 -6.51 7.35 -73.93
N LEU A 3 -5.68 8.18 -74.59
CA LEU A 3 -5.64 9.63 -74.30
C LEU A 3 -6.64 10.45 -75.14
N ALA A 4 -7.26 9.84 -76.16
CA ALA A 4 -8.11 10.54 -77.12
C ALA A 4 -9.54 10.81 -76.62
N THR A 5 -9.94 10.27 -75.47
CA THR A 5 -11.28 10.47 -74.88
C THR A 5 -11.25 11.18 -73.52
N MET A 6 -10.11 11.77 -73.13
CA MET A 6 -10.07 12.60 -71.94
C MET A 6 -10.65 13.99 -72.20
N ASP A 7 -11.48 14.44 -71.27
CA ASP A 7 -12.04 15.78 -71.19
C ASP A 7 -10.93 16.84 -71.43
N PRO A 8 -11.09 17.80 -72.37
CA PRO A 8 -10.07 18.79 -72.70
C PRO A 8 -9.51 19.54 -71.48
N VAL A 9 -10.31 19.72 -70.43
CA VAL A 9 -9.86 20.33 -69.17
C VAL A 9 -8.85 19.44 -68.44
N ALA A 10 -9.09 18.12 -68.41
CA ALA A 10 -8.18 17.16 -67.80
C ALA A 10 -6.85 17.07 -68.55
N GLN A 11 -6.87 17.19 -69.89
CA GLN A 11 -5.65 17.24 -70.70
C GLN A 11 -4.83 18.51 -70.44
N GLN A 12 -5.48 19.67 -70.31
CA GLN A 12 -4.79 20.92 -69.94
C GLN A 12 -4.15 20.82 -68.56
N GLU A 13 -4.85 20.25 -67.58
CA GLU A 13 -4.29 20.13 -66.23
C GLU A 13 -3.15 19.09 -66.17
N LEU A 14 -3.25 18.00 -66.92
CA LEU A 14 -2.14 17.05 -67.10
C LEU A 14 -0.91 17.73 -67.69
N GLN A 15 -1.07 18.50 -68.77
CA GLN A 15 0.04 19.25 -69.36
C GLN A 15 0.67 20.25 -68.39
N ARG A 16 -0.16 20.91 -67.57
CA ARG A 16 0.31 21.83 -66.53
C ARG A 16 1.12 21.09 -65.45
N MET A 17 0.64 19.93 -65.00
CA MET A 17 1.37 19.10 -64.03
C MET A 17 2.68 18.56 -64.61
N THR A 18 2.69 18.09 -65.85
CA THR A 18 3.91 17.60 -66.51
C THR A 18 4.97 18.70 -66.60
N ARG A 19 4.59 19.91 -67.02
CA ARG A 19 5.52 21.06 -67.03
C ARG A 19 6.07 21.39 -65.65
N ALA A 20 5.21 21.38 -64.62
CA ALA A 20 5.66 21.63 -63.26
C ALA A 20 6.64 20.56 -62.78
N ILE A 21 6.40 19.28 -63.10
CA ILE A 21 7.32 18.18 -62.77
C ILE A 21 8.67 18.38 -63.47
N GLU A 22 8.68 18.74 -64.74
CA GLU A 22 9.90 19.01 -65.51
C GLU A 22 10.68 20.20 -64.92
N GLU A 23 10.00 21.29 -64.54
CA GLU A 23 10.63 22.44 -63.87
C GLU A 23 11.23 22.06 -62.51
N TYR A 24 10.54 21.24 -61.72
CA TYR A 24 11.06 20.78 -60.43
C TYR A 24 12.22 19.79 -60.59
N ALA A 25 12.18 18.91 -61.58
CA ALA A 25 13.27 17.99 -61.90
C ALA A 25 14.53 18.77 -62.32
N ALA A 26 14.39 19.73 -63.23
CA ALA A 26 15.51 20.60 -63.64
C ALA A 26 16.09 21.39 -62.46
N ARG A 27 15.24 21.82 -61.51
CA ARG A 27 15.69 22.52 -60.32
C ARG A 27 16.43 21.60 -59.35
N LEU A 28 16.00 20.34 -59.20
CA LEU A 28 16.71 19.35 -58.40
C LEU A 28 18.09 19.04 -58.99
N ASP A 29 18.18 18.90 -60.32
CA ASP A 29 19.46 18.69 -60.99
C ASP A 29 20.41 19.89 -60.79
N SER A 30 19.88 21.12 -60.89
CA SER A 30 20.67 22.34 -60.62
C SER A 30 21.19 22.40 -59.18
N LEU A 31 20.35 22.03 -58.21
CA LEU A 31 20.73 21.98 -56.79
C LEU A 31 21.75 20.88 -56.53
N GLY A 32 21.65 19.74 -57.22
CA GLY A 32 22.64 18.67 -57.16
C GLY A 32 24.02 19.15 -57.62
N ALA A 33 24.09 19.87 -58.74
CA ALA A 33 25.33 20.44 -59.26
C ALA A 33 25.92 21.53 -58.34
N GLU A 34 25.07 22.38 -57.75
CA GLU A 34 25.50 23.37 -56.74
C GLU A 34 26.06 22.70 -55.48
N LEU A 35 25.43 21.60 -55.01
CA LEU A 35 25.95 20.86 -53.86
C LEU A 35 27.28 20.18 -54.15
N GLU A 36 27.46 19.58 -55.33
CA GLU A 36 28.71 18.93 -55.72
C GLU A 36 29.87 19.94 -55.82
N THR A 37 29.60 21.14 -56.35
CA THR A 37 30.58 22.23 -56.39
C THR A 37 30.93 22.75 -55.01
N ILE A 38 29.97 22.90 -54.10
CA ILE A 38 30.22 23.26 -52.70
C ILE A 38 31.04 22.17 -51.99
N GLU A 39 30.76 20.89 -52.23
CA GLU A 39 31.54 19.79 -51.66
C GLU A 39 33.00 19.79 -52.17
N GLN A 40 33.21 20.01 -53.46
CA GLN A 40 34.57 20.14 -54.02
C GLN A 40 35.30 21.37 -53.48
N GLN A 41 34.61 22.50 -53.32
CA GLN A 41 35.19 23.68 -52.67
C GLN A 41 35.57 23.38 -51.22
N ASN A 42 34.70 22.71 -50.45
CA ASN A 42 34.99 22.33 -49.06
C ASN A 42 36.16 21.34 -48.94
N ARG A 43 36.33 20.42 -49.91
CA ARG A 43 37.49 19.51 -49.97
C ARG A 43 38.79 20.23 -50.36
N ASN A 44 38.70 21.26 -51.19
CA ASN A 44 39.84 22.08 -51.61
C ASN A 44 40.12 23.26 -50.67
N ASP A 45 39.26 23.50 -49.69
CA ASP A 45 39.39 24.61 -48.76
C ASP A 45 40.67 24.44 -47.92
N GLU A 46 41.47 25.50 -47.88
CA GLU A 46 42.80 25.53 -47.26
C GLU A 46 42.72 25.07 -45.79
N VAL A 47 41.62 25.43 -45.12
CA VAL A 47 41.34 25.04 -43.74
C VAL A 47 41.08 23.55 -43.59
N SER A 48 40.33 22.93 -44.51
CA SER A 48 40.06 21.49 -44.49
C SER A 48 41.34 20.68 -44.71
N ARG A 49 42.22 21.12 -45.62
CA ARG A 49 43.55 20.51 -45.81
C ARG A 49 44.42 20.62 -44.57
N GLN A 50 44.47 21.80 -43.96
CA GLN A 50 45.26 22.00 -42.73
C GLN A 50 44.76 21.08 -41.59
N ILE A 51 43.44 20.89 -41.46
CA ILE A 51 42.87 19.97 -40.47
C ILE A 51 43.24 18.51 -40.77
N GLN A 52 43.18 18.06 -42.03
CA GLN A 52 43.59 16.70 -42.40
C GLN A 52 45.08 16.46 -42.16
N GLN A 53 45.95 17.38 -42.59
CA GLN A 53 47.40 17.27 -42.37
C GLN A 53 47.76 17.24 -40.87
N TYR A 54 47.05 18.00 -40.02
CA TYR A 54 47.28 17.96 -38.58
C TYR A 54 46.70 16.71 -37.91
N ASN A 55 45.56 16.18 -38.35
CA ASN A 55 45.06 14.89 -37.86
C ASN A 55 46.06 13.76 -38.19
N GLU A 56 46.72 13.83 -39.35
CA GLU A 56 47.82 12.91 -39.69
C GLU A 56 49.06 13.13 -38.81
N ALA A 57 49.44 14.39 -38.54
CA ALA A 57 50.60 14.72 -37.70
C ALA A 57 50.40 14.40 -36.20
N THR A 58 49.21 14.60 -35.65
CA THR A 58 48.90 14.35 -34.23
C THR A 58 48.89 12.88 -33.84
N VAL A 59 48.79 11.95 -34.80
CA VAL A 59 48.94 10.52 -34.53
C VAL A 59 50.40 10.14 -34.23
N ALA A 60 51.37 10.99 -34.56
CA ALA A 60 52.77 10.79 -34.19
C ALA A 60 53.13 11.63 -32.94
N PRO A 61 53.34 11.01 -31.76
CA PRO A 61 53.75 11.72 -30.56
C PRO A 61 55.23 12.09 -30.70
N GLN A 62 55.53 13.27 -31.24
CA GLN A 62 56.87 13.84 -31.21
C GLN A 62 57.00 14.79 -30.03
N GLU A 63 58.08 14.66 -29.28
CA GLU A 63 58.44 15.55 -28.17
C GLU A 63 58.67 16.97 -28.73
N ILE A 64 57.71 17.86 -28.51
CA ILE A 64 57.80 19.26 -28.93
C ILE A 64 58.66 20.00 -27.90
N ALA A 65 59.73 20.66 -28.36
CA ALA A 65 60.54 21.53 -27.52
C ALA A 65 59.67 22.64 -26.88
N ALA A 66 59.95 23.01 -25.63
CA ALA A 66 59.09 23.90 -24.84
C ALA A 66 58.84 25.28 -25.49
N GLU A 67 59.78 25.78 -26.29
CA GLU A 67 59.64 27.05 -27.03
C GLU A 67 58.55 26.93 -28.12
N ASP A 68 58.54 25.84 -28.88
CA ASP A 68 57.51 25.59 -29.90
C ASP A 68 56.13 25.29 -29.29
N ALA A 69 56.10 24.76 -28.05
CA ALA A 69 54.85 24.46 -27.36
C ALA A 69 54.00 25.72 -27.10
N MET A 70 54.62 26.86 -26.78
CA MET A 70 53.88 28.11 -26.59
C MET A 70 53.25 28.63 -27.87
N ASP A 71 53.97 28.60 -28.99
CA ASP A 71 53.42 28.98 -30.29
C ASP A 71 52.29 28.05 -30.71
N ASN A 72 52.41 26.75 -30.41
CA ASN A 72 51.35 25.78 -30.65
C ASN A 72 50.12 26.06 -29.79
N ILE A 73 50.28 26.42 -28.51
CA ILE A 73 49.16 26.82 -27.63
C ILE A 73 48.44 28.06 -28.18
N VAL A 74 49.17 29.11 -28.56
CA VAL A 74 48.57 30.34 -29.12
C VAL A 74 47.82 30.02 -30.41
N ARG A 75 48.39 29.16 -31.27
CA ARG A 75 47.75 28.73 -32.51
C ARG A 75 46.47 27.92 -32.25
N LEU A 76 46.50 26.97 -31.31
CA LEU A 76 45.34 26.19 -30.88
C LEU A 76 44.26 27.07 -30.25
N GLN A 77 44.62 28.05 -29.45
CA GLN A 77 43.67 29.03 -28.90
C GLN A 77 43.00 29.84 -30.00
N ASN A 78 43.73 30.26 -31.03
CA ASN A 78 43.17 30.97 -32.18
C ASN A 78 42.25 30.06 -33.01
N GLN A 79 42.64 28.80 -33.26
CA GLN A 79 41.78 27.83 -33.92
C GLN A 79 40.50 27.58 -33.13
N LEU A 80 40.60 27.40 -31.81
CA LEU A 80 39.44 27.20 -30.94
C LEU A 80 38.50 28.42 -30.99
N LYS A 81 39.03 29.65 -31.01
CA LYS A 81 38.23 30.87 -31.21
C LYS A 81 37.51 30.89 -32.55
N ILE A 82 38.17 30.49 -33.63
CA ILE A 82 37.56 30.41 -34.98
C ILE A 82 36.44 29.36 -35.00
N VAL A 83 36.70 28.17 -34.45
CA VAL A 83 35.71 27.09 -34.35
C VAL A 83 34.51 27.52 -33.50
N GLN A 84 34.73 28.19 -32.37
CA GLN A 84 33.67 28.75 -31.53
C GLN A 84 32.83 29.78 -32.29
N ARG A 85 33.47 30.69 -33.05
CA ARG A 85 32.77 31.69 -33.86
C ARG A 85 31.94 31.03 -34.97
N ARG A 86 32.47 30.00 -35.63
CA ARG A 86 31.75 29.21 -36.65
C ARG A 86 30.54 28.51 -36.04
N ASN A 87 30.69 27.87 -34.89
CA ASN A 87 29.58 27.22 -34.19
C ASN A 87 28.50 28.21 -33.77
N GLN A 88 28.87 29.42 -33.33
CA GLN A 88 27.89 30.48 -33.02
C GLN A 88 27.14 30.95 -34.26
N LEU A 89 27.81 31.08 -35.41
CA LEU A 89 27.17 31.43 -36.68
C LEU A 89 26.21 30.32 -37.16
N LEU A 90 26.65 29.06 -37.12
CA LEU A 90 25.81 27.90 -37.45
C LEU A 90 24.59 27.79 -36.53
N ALA A 91 24.74 28.05 -35.23
CA ALA A 91 23.60 28.06 -34.31
C ALA A 91 22.56 29.15 -34.66
N ARG A 92 23.02 30.34 -35.08
CA ARG A 92 22.13 31.41 -35.55
C ARG A 92 21.43 31.06 -36.86
N GLU A 93 22.14 30.42 -37.78
CA GLU A 93 21.58 29.96 -39.06
C GLU A 93 20.53 28.87 -38.83
N ASN A 94 20.82 27.85 -38.02
CA ASN A 94 19.87 26.80 -37.65
C ASN A 94 18.61 27.38 -36.98
N ALA A 95 18.77 28.36 -36.08
CA ALA A 95 17.63 29.04 -35.45
C ALA A 95 16.76 29.79 -36.47
N MET A 96 17.39 30.42 -37.49
CA MET A 96 16.67 31.08 -38.58
C MET A 96 15.93 30.06 -39.47
N GLN A 97 16.58 28.94 -39.81
CA GLN A 97 15.96 27.87 -40.61
C GLN A 97 14.80 27.21 -39.87
N GLU A 98 14.91 26.95 -38.57
CA GLU A 98 13.81 26.47 -37.75
C GLU A 98 12.63 27.46 -37.74
N LYS A 99 12.92 28.77 -37.64
CA LYS A 99 11.87 29.80 -37.70
C LYS A 99 11.14 29.77 -39.05
N LEU A 100 11.88 29.70 -40.16
CA LEU A 100 11.30 29.58 -41.51
C LEU A 100 10.49 28.29 -41.69
N LEU A 101 10.94 27.16 -41.13
CA LEU A 101 10.21 25.91 -41.14
C LEU A 101 8.91 26.00 -40.33
N ARG A 102 8.93 26.60 -39.14
CA ARG A 102 7.72 26.85 -38.34
C ARG A 102 6.73 27.76 -39.08
N GLU A 103 7.22 28.83 -39.70
CA GLU A 103 6.38 29.73 -40.51
C GLU A 103 5.75 29.02 -41.72
N ARG A 104 6.53 28.20 -42.43
CA ARG A 104 6.01 27.35 -43.53
C ARG A 104 5.00 26.32 -43.05
N ALA A 105 5.25 25.65 -41.93
CA ALA A 105 4.34 24.68 -41.33
C ALA A 105 3.02 25.35 -40.91
N ASN A 106 3.09 26.52 -40.29
CA ASN A 106 1.92 27.31 -39.91
C ASN A 106 1.12 27.75 -41.15
N LYS A 107 1.80 28.19 -42.21
CA LYS A 107 1.15 28.54 -43.48
C LYS A 107 0.48 27.33 -44.12
N LEU A 108 1.16 26.17 -44.16
CA LEU A 108 0.61 24.92 -44.67
C LEU A 108 -0.63 24.49 -43.87
N HIS A 109 -0.58 24.59 -42.54
CA HIS A 109 -1.70 24.28 -41.67
C HIS A 109 -2.89 25.22 -41.90
N SER A 110 -2.66 26.52 -42.11
CA SER A 110 -3.70 27.48 -42.49
C SER A 110 -4.33 27.10 -43.83
N THR A 111 -3.52 26.83 -44.85
CA THR A 111 -4.03 26.43 -46.17
C THR A 111 -4.77 25.09 -46.14
N HIS A 112 -4.37 24.16 -45.27
CA HIS A 112 -5.07 22.89 -45.08
C HIS A 112 -6.44 23.12 -44.44
N LYS A 113 -6.53 23.97 -43.40
CA LYS A 113 -7.81 24.35 -42.79
C LYS A 113 -8.72 25.05 -43.80
N GLU A 114 -8.19 25.95 -44.62
CA GLU A 114 -8.93 26.58 -45.72
C GLU A 114 -9.43 25.55 -46.73
N LEU A 115 -8.59 24.58 -47.11
CA LEU A 115 -8.99 23.49 -47.98
C LEU A 115 -10.10 22.64 -47.36
N ASP A 116 -9.98 22.26 -46.09
CA ASP A 116 -11.02 21.50 -45.37
C ASP A 116 -12.35 22.25 -45.33
N MET A 117 -12.31 23.57 -45.09
CA MET A 117 -13.50 24.43 -45.13
C MET A 117 -14.12 24.48 -46.53
N VAL A 118 -13.31 24.63 -47.58
CA VAL A 118 -13.78 24.59 -48.97
C VAL A 118 -14.37 23.22 -49.31
N MET A 119 -13.71 22.13 -48.92
CA MET A 119 -14.19 20.76 -49.13
C MET A 119 -15.52 20.51 -48.41
N ALA A 120 -15.66 20.96 -47.16
CA ALA A 120 -16.91 20.86 -46.40
C ALA A 120 -18.03 21.69 -47.02
N ALA A 121 -17.72 22.89 -47.52
CA ALA A 121 -18.71 23.77 -48.14
C ALA A 121 -19.14 23.32 -49.54
N THR A 122 -18.21 22.76 -50.33
CA THR A 122 -18.44 22.40 -51.74
C THR A 122 -18.75 20.91 -51.95
N GLY A 123 -18.43 20.05 -50.99
CA GLY A 123 -18.46 18.60 -51.17
C GLY A 123 -17.40 18.08 -52.15
N TRP A 124 -16.44 18.91 -52.57
CA TRP A 124 -15.42 18.55 -53.54
C TRP A 124 -14.27 17.80 -52.88
N TYR A 125 -14.47 16.52 -52.62
CA TYR A 125 -13.40 15.60 -52.25
C TYR A 125 -12.77 15.09 -53.54
N GLY A 126 -11.55 15.52 -53.86
CA GLY A 126 -10.85 15.15 -55.09
C GLY A 126 -10.86 13.63 -55.37
N GLY A 127 -11.80 13.20 -56.22
CA GLY A 127 -11.80 12.02 -57.08
C GLY A 127 -11.54 10.60 -56.54
N LYS A 128 -11.19 10.36 -55.27
CA LYS A 128 -10.80 8.99 -54.82
C LYS A 128 -11.26 8.54 -53.44
N ARG A 129 -12.21 9.22 -52.82
CA ARG A 129 -12.92 8.65 -51.67
C ARG A 129 -14.40 8.59 -51.98
N ASP A 130 -14.78 7.54 -52.70
CA ASP A 130 -16.10 6.94 -52.43
C ASP A 130 -16.11 6.67 -50.93
N VAL A 131 -16.83 7.52 -50.21
CA VAL A 131 -17.08 7.34 -48.78
C VAL A 131 -17.67 5.95 -48.65
N GLN A 132 -16.88 4.99 -48.19
CA GLN A 132 -17.34 3.62 -47.98
C GLN A 132 -18.35 3.65 -46.82
N PHE A 133 -19.61 3.93 -47.15
CA PHE A 133 -20.75 3.92 -46.22
C PHE A 133 -20.75 2.65 -45.35
N SER A 134 -20.25 1.53 -45.87
CA SER A 134 -20.11 0.26 -45.15
C SER A 134 -19.19 0.30 -43.92
N ARG A 135 -18.21 1.20 -43.86
CA ARG A 135 -17.35 1.35 -42.68
C ARG A 135 -18.04 2.18 -41.60
N ILE A 136 -18.69 3.27 -42.00
CA ILE A 136 -19.44 4.14 -41.07
C ILE A 136 -20.61 3.38 -40.45
N GLU A 137 -21.31 2.54 -41.22
CA GLU A 137 -22.39 1.71 -40.70
C GLU A 137 -21.90 0.66 -39.70
N ARG A 138 -20.74 0.04 -39.94
CA ARG A 138 -20.11 -0.87 -38.97
C ARG A 138 -19.72 -0.15 -37.68
N GLU A 139 -19.04 0.99 -37.79
CA GLU A 139 -18.64 1.77 -36.61
C GLU A 139 -19.86 2.25 -35.81
N ARG A 140 -20.99 2.58 -36.47
CA ARG A 140 -22.25 2.90 -35.79
C ARG A 140 -22.87 1.70 -35.08
N ALA A 141 -22.82 0.52 -35.69
CA ALA A 141 -23.29 -0.72 -35.04
C ALA A 141 -22.43 -1.05 -33.82
N ASP A 142 -21.11 -0.96 -33.93
CA ASP A 142 -20.18 -1.21 -32.82
C ASP A 142 -20.42 -0.24 -31.65
N ILE A 143 -20.65 1.06 -31.94
CA ILE A 143 -20.98 2.06 -30.91
C ILE A 143 -22.31 1.72 -30.22
N HIS A 144 -23.31 1.27 -30.98
CA HIS A 144 -24.59 0.85 -30.41
C HIS A 144 -24.44 -0.38 -29.51
N ASP A 145 -23.70 -1.38 -29.95
CA ASP A 145 -23.44 -2.60 -29.17
C ASP A 145 -22.64 -2.28 -27.89
N MET A 146 -21.62 -1.42 -27.96
CA MET A 146 -20.91 -0.95 -26.78
C MET A 146 -21.83 -0.22 -25.80
N SER A 147 -22.77 0.59 -26.29
CA SER A 147 -23.72 1.29 -25.41
C SER A 147 -24.66 0.33 -24.66
N LEU A 148 -25.03 -0.80 -25.28
CA LEU A 148 -25.82 -1.86 -24.65
C LEU A 148 -25.02 -2.60 -23.57
N VAL A 149 -23.75 -2.94 -23.87
CA VAL A 149 -22.85 -3.56 -22.89
C VAL A 149 -22.61 -2.63 -21.70
N GLU A 150 -22.38 -1.34 -21.95
CA GLU A 150 -22.21 -0.35 -20.89
C GLU A 150 -23.46 -0.24 -20.00
N ALA A 151 -24.65 -0.24 -20.61
CA ALA A 151 -25.92 -0.23 -19.86
C ALA A 151 -26.09 -1.48 -18.99
N SER A 152 -25.74 -2.66 -19.50
CA SER A 152 -25.75 -3.92 -18.74
C SER A 152 -24.78 -3.87 -17.56
N LEU A 153 -23.53 -3.45 -17.80
CA LEU A 153 -22.52 -3.34 -16.74
C LEU A 153 -22.94 -2.34 -15.65
N ARG A 154 -23.56 -1.21 -16.02
CA ARG A 154 -24.08 -0.25 -15.04
C ARG A 154 -25.20 -0.85 -14.18
N ALA A 155 -26.06 -1.70 -14.76
CA ALA A 155 -27.10 -2.42 -14.02
C ALA A 155 -26.49 -3.46 -13.05
N ASP A 156 -25.49 -4.21 -13.49
CA ASP A 156 -24.77 -5.21 -12.67
C ASP A 156 -24.01 -4.56 -11.51
N ILE A 157 -23.35 -3.43 -11.75
CA ILE A 157 -22.69 -2.65 -10.68
C ILE A 157 -23.72 -2.21 -9.64
N LYS A 158 -24.91 -1.78 -10.08
CA LYS A 158 -25.98 -1.36 -9.16
C LYS A 158 -26.52 -2.53 -8.34
N SER A 159 -26.72 -3.71 -8.94
CA SER A 159 -27.18 -4.90 -8.23
C SER A 159 -26.13 -5.43 -7.25
N SER A 160 -24.85 -5.39 -7.63
CA SER A 160 -23.71 -5.75 -6.78
C SER A 160 -23.62 -4.85 -5.55
N LYS A 161 -23.75 -3.52 -5.72
CA LYS A 161 -23.77 -2.57 -4.58
C LYS A 161 -24.87 -2.87 -3.57
N VAL A 162 -26.08 -3.22 -4.03
CA VAL A 162 -27.19 -3.62 -3.15
C VAL A 162 -26.86 -4.92 -2.41
N THR A 163 -26.22 -5.86 -3.09
CA THR A 163 -25.83 -7.14 -2.49
C THR A 163 -24.74 -6.96 -1.43
N ILE A 164 -23.73 -6.13 -1.71
CA ILE A 164 -22.66 -5.77 -0.76
C ILE A 164 -23.27 -5.12 0.48
N ALA A 165 -24.13 -4.11 0.34
CA ALA A 165 -24.78 -3.46 1.48
C ALA A 165 -25.60 -4.43 2.33
N ARG A 166 -26.27 -5.42 1.71
CA ARG A 166 -26.98 -6.48 2.42
C ARG A 166 -26.02 -7.38 3.21
N LEU A 167 -24.90 -7.77 2.60
CA LEU A 167 -23.88 -8.59 3.26
C LEU A 167 -23.23 -7.85 4.43
N GLU A 168 -22.86 -6.58 4.26
CA GLU A 168 -22.31 -5.74 5.34
C GLU A 168 -23.27 -5.66 6.53
N LYS A 169 -24.57 -5.45 6.28
CA LYS A 169 -25.59 -5.46 7.34
C LYS A 169 -25.66 -6.82 8.05
N THR A 170 -25.54 -7.93 7.34
CA THR A 170 -25.53 -9.27 7.97
C THR A 170 -24.26 -9.52 8.78
N VAL A 171 -23.10 -9.04 8.32
CA VAL A 171 -21.84 -9.15 9.06
C VAL A 171 -21.90 -8.37 10.36
N LEU A 172 -22.42 -7.14 10.34
CA LEU A 172 -22.63 -6.33 11.54
C LEU A 172 -23.63 -6.97 12.53
N ALA A 173 -24.69 -7.60 12.02
CA ALA A 173 -25.64 -8.31 12.87
C ALA A 173 -25.01 -9.56 13.51
N LEU A 174 -24.18 -10.29 12.76
CA LEU A 174 -23.45 -11.46 13.27
C LEU A 174 -22.39 -11.06 14.30
N SER A 175 -21.64 -9.98 14.08
CA SER A 175 -20.64 -9.51 15.05
C SER A 175 -21.29 -9.10 16.38
N ALA A 176 -22.44 -8.42 16.33
CA ALA A 176 -23.21 -8.11 17.52
C ALA A 176 -23.68 -9.39 18.27
N LYS A 177 -24.10 -10.42 17.52
CA LYS A 177 -24.49 -11.71 18.11
C LYS A 177 -23.32 -12.47 18.73
N VAL A 178 -22.12 -12.36 18.16
CA VAL A 178 -20.90 -12.95 18.73
C VAL A 178 -20.58 -12.30 20.08
N LEU A 179 -20.58 -10.97 20.16
CA LEU A 179 -20.35 -10.24 21.43
C LEU A 179 -21.40 -10.62 22.49
N GLU A 180 -22.67 -10.67 22.11
CA GLU A 180 -23.75 -11.10 23.00
C GLU A 180 -23.59 -12.57 23.47
N ASN A 181 -22.98 -13.43 22.66
CA ASN A 181 -22.68 -14.81 23.03
C ASN A 181 -21.49 -14.88 24.01
N GLU A 182 -20.45 -14.08 23.77
CA GLU A 182 -19.30 -13.96 24.66
C GLU A 182 -19.72 -13.46 26.05
N GLU A 183 -20.58 -12.44 26.13
CA GLU A 183 -21.14 -11.97 27.40
C GLU A 183 -21.98 -13.04 28.12
N ARG A 184 -22.77 -13.82 27.39
CA ARG A 184 -23.50 -14.95 28.00
C ARG A 184 -22.55 -16.03 28.50
N ARG A 185 -21.48 -16.31 27.75
CA ARG A 185 -20.47 -17.31 28.12
C ARG A 185 -19.72 -16.88 29.37
N THR A 186 -19.36 -15.61 29.51
CA THR A 186 -18.71 -15.09 30.72
C THR A 186 -19.66 -15.17 31.93
N ARG A 187 -20.93 -14.78 31.78
CA ARG A 187 -21.95 -14.94 32.84
C ARG A 187 -22.17 -16.40 33.24
N TYR A 188 -22.22 -17.31 32.26
CA TYR A 188 -22.32 -18.75 32.53
C TYR A 188 -21.11 -19.27 33.31
N MET A 189 -19.90 -18.87 32.92
CA MET A 189 -18.68 -19.24 33.63
C MET A 189 -18.65 -18.70 35.06
N GLN A 190 -19.14 -17.47 35.28
CA GLN A 190 -19.30 -16.90 36.62
C GLN A 190 -20.28 -17.72 37.45
N LEU A 191 -21.47 -18.02 36.93
CA LEU A 191 -22.46 -18.86 37.61
C LEU A 191 -21.93 -20.27 37.94
N CYS A 192 -21.19 -20.91 37.03
CA CYS A 192 -20.55 -22.20 37.32
C CYS A 192 -19.53 -22.09 38.45
N ASN A 193 -18.75 -21.01 38.49
CA ASN A 193 -17.81 -20.77 39.59
C ASN A 193 -18.54 -20.53 40.91
N ASP A 194 -19.62 -19.75 40.91
CA ASP A 194 -20.43 -19.49 42.11
C ASP A 194 -21.06 -20.77 42.63
N CYS A 195 -21.65 -21.61 41.76
CA CYS A 195 -22.17 -22.93 42.12
C CYS A 195 -21.07 -23.79 42.75
N ARG A 196 -19.87 -23.81 42.17
CA ARG A 196 -18.73 -24.59 42.70
C ARG A 196 -18.27 -24.08 44.06
N VAL A 197 -18.26 -22.77 44.28
CA VAL A 197 -17.92 -22.18 45.59
C VAL A 197 -18.98 -22.56 46.62
N ARG A 198 -20.28 -22.42 46.29
CA ARG A 198 -21.39 -22.83 47.16
C ARG A 198 -21.38 -24.32 47.49
N GLU A 199 -21.08 -25.18 46.52
CA GLU A 199 -20.96 -26.62 46.75
C GLU A 199 -19.84 -26.94 47.74
N LYS A 200 -18.69 -26.26 47.64
CA LYS A 200 -17.61 -26.38 48.61
C LYS A 200 -18.01 -25.90 50.01
N GLU A 201 -18.67 -24.74 50.11
CA GLU A 201 -19.19 -24.22 51.37
C GLU A 201 -20.18 -25.19 52.03
N CYS A 202 -21.11 -25.76 51.25
CA CYS A 202 -22.05 -26.77 51.72
C CYS A 202 -21.33 -28.03 52.23
N ASN A 203 -20.36 -28.53 51.49
CA ASN A 203 -19.57 -29.70 51.89
C ASN A 203 -18.77 -29.44 53.18
N GLU A 204 -18.20 -28.25 53.34
CA GLU A 204 -17.50 -27.85 54.56
C GLU A 204 -18.44 -27.73 55.76
N LEU A 205 -19.62 -27.11 55.57
CA LEU A 205 -20.66 -27.03 56.60
C LEU A 205 -21.18 -28.41 57.00
N GLN A 206 -21.39 -29.31 56.04
CA GLN A 206 -21.79 -30.69 56.30
C GLN A 206 -20.71 -31.44 57.10
N ALA A 207 -19.44 -31.30 56.72
CA ALA A 207 -18.32 -31.89 57.46
C ALA A 207 -18.18 -31.30 58.88
N LYS A 208 -18.49 -30.01 59.07
CA LYS A 208 -18.52 -29.37 60.40
C LYS A 208 -19.69 -29.88 61.25
N ALA A 209 -20.87 -30.05 60.65
CA ALA A 209 -22.04 -30.61 61.33
C ALA A 209 -21.82 -32.06 61.77
N GLN A 210 -21.19 -32.88 60.91
CA GLN A 210 -20.82 -34.26 61.26
C GLN A 210 -19.84 -34.32 62.43
N ARG A 211 -18.82 -33.45 62.45
CA ARG A 211 -17.88 -33.34 63.57
C ARG A 211 -18.59 -32.95 64.87
N MET A 212 -19.44 -31.92 64.83
CA MET A 212 -20.23 -31.52 66.01
C MET A 212 -21.17 -32.63 66.50
N ALA A 213 -21.77 -33.41 65.60
CA ALA A 213 -22.62 -34.55 65.98
C ALA A 213 -21.80 -35.65 66.67
N ALA A 214 -20.59 -35.95 66.18
CA ALA A 214 -19.69 -36.90 66.82
C ALA A 214 -19.24 -36.41 68.20
N ASP A 215 -18.88 -35.14 68.35
CA ASP A 215 -18.48 -34.54 69.63
C ASP A 215 -19.64 -34.54 70.64
N ASN A 216 -20.86 -34.24 70.18
CA ASN A 216 -22.04 -34.28 71.04
C ASN A 216 -22.37 -35.72 71.51
N ASN A 217 -22.20 -36.72 70.63
CA ASN A 217 -22.34 -38.12 71.02
C ASN A 217 -21.30 -38.53 72.08
N LYS A 218 -20.05 -38.06 71.96
CA LYS A 218 -19.01 -38.28 72.98
C LYS A 218 -19.38 -37.63 74.31
N LEU A 219 -19.83 -36.37 74.30
CA LEU A 219 -20.29 -35.67 75.51
C LEU A 219 -21.45 -36.40 76.19
N GLN A 220 -22.43 -36.90 75.42
CA GLN A 220 -23.51 -37.72 75.97
C GLN A 220 -23.01 -39.03 76.59
N LEU A 221 -21.93 -39.61 76.07
CA LEU A 221 -21.32 -40.81 76.64
C LEU A 221 -20.67 -40.49 78.00
N VAL A 222 -19.92 -39.39 78.09
CA VAL A 222 -19.26 -38.94 79.33
C VAL A 222 -20.28 -38.63 80.43
N VAL A 223 -21.38 -37.94 80.10
CA VAL A 223 -22.45 -37.65 81.08
C VAL A 223 -23.10 -38.94 81.61
N LYS A 224 -23.14 -40.02 80.81
CA LYS A 224 -23.69 -41.30 81.26
C LYS A 224 -22.72 -42.12 82.13
N THR A 225 -21.41 -41.86 82.05
CA THR A 225 -20.39 -42.65 82.74
C THR A 225 -19.98 -42.10 84.11
N GLU A 226 -20.51 -40.95 84.55
CA GLU A 226 -20.25 -40.34 85.88
C GLU A 226 -20.81 -41.15 87.08
N SER A 227 -21.39 -42.33 86.89
CA SER A 227 -21.69 -43.24 88.01
C SER A 227 -20.47 -44.10 88.35
N ASP A 228 -19.82 -43.74 89.46
CA ASP A 228 -18.48 -44.12 89.97
C ASP A 228 -18.09 -45.60 90.11
N SER A 229 -18.86 -46.60 89.68
CA SER A 229 -18.51 -48.01 89.97
C SER A 229 -17.57 -48.68 88.96
N ASN A 230 -17.32 -48.10 87.78
CA ASN A 230 -16.69 -48.83 86.66
C ASN A 230 -15.39 -48.19 86.14
N LEU A 231 -14.60 -47.54 87.00
CA LEU A 231 -13.34 -46.86 86.62
C LEU A 231 -12.38 -47.69 85.74
N VAL A 232 -12.25 -49.00 86.01
CA VAL A 232 -11.36 -49.87 85.22
C VAL A 232 -11.93 -50.16 83.83
N GLU A 233 -13.22 -50.48 83.73
CA GLU A 233 -13.90 -50.65 82.44
C GLU A 233 -13.91 -49.34 81.64
N ASN A 234 -14.07 -48.20 82.32
CA ASN A 234 -13.98 -46.87 81.71
C ASN A 234 -12.57 -46.60 81.18
N SER A 235 -11.51 -46.97 81.91
CA SER A 235 -10.14 -46.83 81.42
C SER A 235 -9.88 -47.70 80.18
N ILE A 236 -10.42 -48.92 80.14
CA ILE A 236 -10.31 -49.80 78.97
C ILE A 236 -11.09 -49.19 77.80
N ALA A 237 -12.32 -48.72 78.03
CA ALA A 237 -13.12 -48.04 77.01
C ALA A 237 -12.43 -46.78 76.47
N CYS A 238 -11.77 -46.00 77.32
CA CYS A 238 -10.96 -44.85 76.88
C CYS A 238 -9.80 -45.30 75.98
N MET A 239 -9.03 -46.34 76.37
CA MET A 239 -7.94 -46.86 75.55
C MET A 239 -8.42 -47.44 74.21
N GLU A 240 -9.58 -48.12 74.20
CA GLU A 240 -10.21 -48.60 72.97
C GLU A 240 -10.65 -47.43 72.08
N SER A 241 -11.23 -46.38 72.67
CA SER A 241 -11.59 -45.16 71.95
C SER A 241 -10.37 -44.39 71.41
N ASP A 242 -9.26 -44.37 72.14
CA ASP A 242 -8.00 -43.77 71.68
C ASP A 242 -7.40 -44.58 70.53
N ARG A 243 -7.49 -45.91 70.58
CA ARG A 243 -7.08 -46.79 69.47
C ARG A 243 -7.94 -46.55 68.23
N GLU A 244 -9.26 -46.43 68.38
CA GLU A 244 -10.16 -46.09 67.28
C GLU A 244 -9.86 -44.70 66.72
N PHE A 245 -9.67 -43.71 67.58
CA PHE A 245 -9.29 -42.35 67.18
C PHE A 245 -7.95 -42.31 66.43
N LEU A 246 -6.94 -43.04 66.92
CA LEU A 246 -5.64 -43.14 66.24
C LEU A 246 -5.75 -43.87 64.91
N SER A 247 -6.60 -44.90 64.83
CA SER A 247 -6.88 -45.60 63.57
C SER A 247 -7.54 -44.67 62.55
N ASP A 248 -8.55 -43.90 62.98
CA ASP A 248 -9.23 -42.90 62.15
C ASP A 248 -8.28 -41.78 61.73
N ALA A 249 -7.45 -41.27 62.64
CA ALA A 249 -6.44 -40.26 62.34
C ALA A 249 -5.40 -40.75 61.32
N VAL A 250 -4.96 -42.00 61.43
CA VAL A 250 -4.06 -42.63 60.43
C VAL A 250 -4.78 -42.81 59.10
N GLN A 251 -6.07 -43.13 59.10
CA GLN A 251 -6.86 -43.27 57.88
C GLN A 251 -7.07 -41.92 57.19
N ASP A 252 -7.36 -40.87 57.94
CA ASP A 252 -7.44 -39.49 57.47
C ASP A 252 -6.11 -39.00 56.91
N MET A 253 -5.00 -39.30 57.58
CA MET A 253 -3.66 -38.99 57.09
C MET A 253 -3.37 -39.73 55.77
N LYS A 254 -3.73 -41.01 55.65
CA LYS A 254 -3.62 -41.76 54.38
C LYS A 254 -4.49 -41.15 53.27
N MET A 255 -5.71 -40.70 53.58
CA MET A 255 -6.56 -40.01 52.61
C MET A 255 -5.97 -38.66 52.19
N ALA A 256 -5.41 -37.89 53.13
CA ALA A 256 -4.70 -36.65 52.83
C ALA A 256 -3.49 -36.89 51.93
N CYS A 257 -2.67 -37.90 52.21
CA CYS A 257 -1.53 -38.28 51.36
C CYS A 257 -2.00 -38.68 49.95
N ARG A 258 -3.07 -39.48 49.81
CA ARG A 258 -3.64 -39.84 48.50
C ARG A 258 -4.14 -38.63 47.72
N ARG A 259 -4.79 -37.67 48.39
CA ARG A 259 -5.24 -36.40 47.77
C ARG A 259 -4.06 -35.58 47.29
N GLN A 260 -3.01 -35.46 48.10
CA GLN A 260 -1.77 -34.78 47.71
C GLN A 260 -1.10 -35.49 46.51
N GLU A 261 -1.01 -36.81 46.50
CA GLU A 261 -0.44 -37.58 45.39
C GLU A 261 -1.24 -37.38 44.09
N ASN A 262 -2.58 -37.31 44.18
CA ASN A 262 -3.43 -36.98 43.03
C ASN A 262 -3.23 -35.55 42.52
N VAL A 263 -3.04 -34.58 43.43
CA VAL A 263 -2.69 -33.20 43.06
C VAL A 263 -1.33 -33.15 42.37
N ILE A 264 -0.32 -33.85 42.89
CA ILE A 264 1.00 -33.97 42.27
C ILE A 264 0.89 -34.61 40.88
N LYS A 265 0.16 -35.72 40.73
CA LYS A 265 -0.08 -36.36 39.42
C LYS A 265 -0.79 -35.43 38.44
N ALA A 266 -1.79 -34.66 38.90
CA ALA A 266 -2.49 -33.68 38.08
C ALA A 266 -1.57 -32.52 37.66
N GLN A 267 -0.72 -32.04 38.56
CA GLN A 267 0.30 -31.01 38.27
C GLN A 267 1.33 -31.53 37.26
N ILE A 268 1.88 -32.74 37.45
CA ILE A 268 2.80 -33.38 36.49
C ILE A 268 2.13 -33.54 35.12
N THR A 269 0.87 -33.98 35.07
CA THR A 269 0.13 -34.13 33.81
C THR A 269 -0.07 -32.78 33.12
N ARG A 270 -0.38 -31.72 33.88
CA ARG A 270 -0.52 -30.35 33.36
C ARG A 270 0.82 -29.82 32.86
N GLU A 271 1.92 -30.04 33.57
CA GLU A 271 3.27 -29.69 33.14
C GLU A 271 3.64 -30.40 31.84
N GLN A 272 3.35 -31.70 31.72
CA GLN A 272 3.58 -32.45 30.47
C GLN A 272 2.73 -31.91 29.31
N GLN A 273 1.48 -31.54 29.54
CA GLN A 273 0.63 -30.91 28.50
C GLN A 273 1.17 -29.55 28.07
N LEU A 274 1.60 -28.72 29.04
CA LEU A 274 2.20 -27.42 28.76
C LEU A 274 3.52 -27.57 28.02
N GLN A 275 4.36 -28.55 28.39
CA GLN A 275 5.61 -28.84 27.71
C GLN A 275 5.35 -29.25 26.24
N ARG A 276 4.40 -30.15 25.97
CA ARG A 276 4.05 -30.52 24.59
C ARG A 276 3.55 -29.31 23.77
N ARG A 277 2.74 -28.43 24.38
CA ARG A 277 2.28 -27.20 23.72
C ARG A 277 3.44 -26.26 23.44
N LEU A 278 4.36 -26.09 24.40
CA LEU A 278 5.57 -25.30 24.24
C LEU A 278 6.43 -25.87 23.11
N ASP A 279 6.65 -27.18 23.06
CA ASP A 279 7.43 -27.84 22.01
C ASP A 279 6.80 -27.63 20.63
N THR A 280 5.46 -27.70 20.54
CA THR A 280 4.72 -27.45 19.30
C THR A 280 4.88 -26.00 18.83
N VAL A 281 4.73 -25.04 19.75
CA VAL A 281 4.94 -23.61 19.47
C VAL A 281 6.38 -23.36 19.03
N THR A 282 7.35 -23.92 19.74
CA THR A 282 8.79 -23.78 19.43
C THR A 282 9.11 -24.37 18.06
N LYS A 283 8.53 -25.53 17.72
CA LYS A 283 8.66 -26.13 16.39
C LYS A 283 8.08 -25.23 15.29
N SER A 284 6.87 -24.70 15.50
CA SER A 284 6.25 -23.77 14.53
C SER A 284 7.04 -22.46 14.36
N LEU A 285 7.60 -21.92 15.45
CA LEU A 285 8.46 -20.74 15.42
C LEU A 285 9.78 -21.01 14.69
N ASN A 286 10.37 -22.20 14.88
CA ASN A 286 11.57 -22.63 14.16
C ASN A 286 11.28 -22.78 12.65
N GLU A 287 10.16 -23.40 12.28
CA GLU A 287 9.72 -23.55 10.89
C GLU A 287 9.49 -22.19 10.22
N MET A 288 8.94 -21.22 10.95
CA MET A 288 8.76 -19.84 10.47
C MET A 288 10.02 -18.97 10.51
N ARG A 289 11.18 -19.52 10.95
CA ARG A 289 12.43 -18.77 11.19
C ARG A 289 12.30 -17.59 12.19
N LEU A 290 11.24 -17.57 13.00
CA LEU A 290 10.94 -16.52 13.99
C LEU A 290 11.59 -16.76 15.35
N ALA A 291 12.22 -17.93 15.56
CA ALA A 291 12.78 -18.31 16.87
C ALA A 291 13.77 -17.29 17.45
N ARG A 292 14.56 -16.61 16.60
CA ARG A 292 15.50 -15.56 17.05
C ARG A 292 14.80 -14.27 17.51
N GLU A 293 13.58 -13.99 17.05
CA GLU A 293 12.82 -12.82 17.51
C GLU A 293 12.11 -13.11 18.84
N PHE A 294 11.67 -14.35 19.07
CA PHE A 294 10.98 -14.71 20.30
C PHE A 294 11.91 -14.80 21.53
N GLU A 295 13.13 -15.34 21.39
CA GLU A 295 14.11 -15.37 22.49
C GLU A 295 14.49 -13.97 23.01
N ARG A 296 14.39 -12.94 22.17
CA ARG A 296 14.60 -11.54 22.57
C ARG A 296 13.39 -10.91 23.27
N ASN A 297 12.18 -11.41 23.03
CA ASN A 297 10.94 -10.70 23.40
C ASN A 297 10.20 -11.27 24.62
N VAL A 298 10.63 -12.38 25.21
CA VAL A 298 10.03 -12.84 26.49
C VAL A 298 10.72 -12.12 27.66
N ALA A 299 10.07 -11.05 28.12
CA ALA A 299 10.45 -10.35 29.33
C ALA A 299 10.33 -11.29 30.55
N LYS A 300 11.46 -11.84 31.01
CA LYS A 300 11.59 -12.59 32.28
C LYS A 300 11.17 -11.79 33.54
N SER A 301 10.67 -10.55 33.39
CA SER A 301 10.11 -9.75 34.47
C SER A 301 8.78 -10.30 34.99
N ALA A 302 7.95 -10.95 34.15
CA ALA A 302 6.63 -11.44 34.58
C ALA A 302 6.67 -12.80 35.33
N LEU A 303 7.84 -13.40 35.52
CA LEU A 303 8.02 -14.69 36.20
C LEU A 303 8.74 -14.58 37.55
N VAL A 304 8.81 -13.38 38.14
CA VAL A 304 9.27 -13.22 39.52
C VAL A 304 8.03 -13.04 40.41
N PRO A 305 7.58 -14.06 41.14
CA PRO A 305 6.52 -13.90 42.13
C PRO A 305 6.90 -12.81 43.12
N SER A 306 5.91 -11.99 43.51
CA SER A 306 6.07 -10.88 44.47
C SER A 306 6.76 -11.28 45.78
N ALA A 307 6.82 -12.58 46.11
CA ALA A 307 7.51 -13.12 47.27
C ALA A 307 9.04 -12.96 47.24
N SER A 308 9.67 -12.69 46.09
CA SER A 308 11.14 -12.50 46.03
C SER A 308 11.60 -11.08 46.32
N ARG A 309 10.70 -10.21 46.82
CA ARG A 309 10.99 -8.84 47.21
C ARG A 309 11.44 -8.69 48.66
N GLU A 310 11.62 -9.80 49.38
CA GLU A 310 12.30 -9.80 50.68
C GLU A 310 13.68 -9.20 50.49
N GLU A 311 13.83 -7.96 50.93
CA GLU A 311 15.13 -7.35 51.13
C GLU A 311 15.90 -8.22 52.11
N PRO A 312 17.18 -8.52 51.83
CA PRO A 312 17.97 -9.37 52.71
C PRO A 312 18.20 -8.67 54.05
N GLU A 313 17.41 -9.07 55.05
CA GLU A 313 17.54 -8.65 56.46
C GLU A 313 18.94 -8.99 56.97
N ASP A 314 19.58 -8.07 57.70
CA ASP A 314 20.93 -8.33 58.21
C ASP A 314 20.89 -9.50 59.22
N VAL A 315 21.83 -10.43 59.10
CA VAL A 315 21.86 -11.66 59.93
C VAL A 315 21.88 -11.32 61.43
N SER A 316 22.46 -10.17 61.79
CA SER A 316 22.49 -9.64 63.17
C SER A 316 21.13 -9.13 63.68
N GLU A 317 20.18 -8.81 62.81
CA GLU A 317 18.83 -8.39 63.20
C GLU A 317 17.89 -9.59 63.39
N VAL A 318 18.11 -10.68 62.66
CA VAL A 318 17.29 -11.90 62.72
C VAL A 318 17.63 -12.76 63.93
N LEU A 319 18.89 -12.73 64.37
CA LEU A 319 19.33 -13.55 65.51
C LEU A 319 19.00 -12.88 66.84
N PRO A 320 18.31 -13.57 67.77
CA PRO A 320 18.15 -13.10 69.14
C PRO A 320 19.52 -12.84 69.80
N GLN A 321 19.65 -11.75 70.55
CA GLN A 321 20.92 -11.34 71.17
C GLN A 321 21.52 -12.42 72.10
N ASP A 322 20.69 -13.32 72.63
CA ASP A 322 21.06 -14.31 73.63
C ASP A 322 21.38 -15.71 73.04
N GLU A 323 21.25 -15.91 71.73
CA GLU A 323 21.52 -17.19 71.08
C GLU A 323 22.91 -17.25 70.43
N TYR A 324 23.74 -18.18 70.91
CA TYR A 324 25.03 -18.48 70.31
C TYR A 324 24.88 -19.57 69.25
N ILE A 325 25.04 -19.18 67.99
CA ILE A 325 25.22 -20.13 66.88
C ILE A 325 26.70 -20.43 66.62
N PRO A 326 27.02 -21.64 66.12
CA PRO A 326 28.37 -21.97 65.66
C PRO A 326 28.87 -20.99 64.60
N VAL A 327 30.16 -20.63 64.68
CA VAL A 327 30.81 -19.64 63.79
C VAL A 327 30.65 -20.01 62.31
N ASP A 328 30.68 -21.30 61.97
CA ASP A 328 30.52 -21.76 60.59
C ASP A 328 29.11 -21.49 60.06
N THR A 329 28.08 -21.63 60.89
CA THR A 329 26.69 -21.31 60.56
C THR A 329 26.53 -19.80 60.32
N PHE A 330 27.10 -18.98 61.21
CA PHE A 330 27.08 -17.52 61.04
C PHE A 330 27.77 -17.08 59.74
N ARG A 331 28.96 -17.62 59.45
CA ARG A 331 29.68 -17.37 58.19
C ARG A 331 28.88 -17.78 56.96
N LEU A 332 28.18 -18.92 57.03
CA LEU A 332 27.35 -19.39 55.92
C LEU A 332 26.15 -18.46 55.69
N LEU A 333 25.47 -18.05 56.76
CA LEU A 333 24.34 -17.09 56.70
C LEU A 333 24.80 -15.76 56.12
N TYR A 334 25.91 -15.22 56.62
CA TYR A 334 26.48 -13.97 56.13
C TYR A 334 26.84 -14.05 54.63
N LYS A 335 27.49 -15.15 54.21
CA LYS A 335 27.84 -15.37 52.79
C LYS A 335 26.60 -15.50 51.91
N ASN A 336 25.56 -16.20 52.36
CA ASN A 336 24.31 -16.30 51.62
C ASN A 336 23.60 -14.94 51.50
N ASN A 337 23.59 -14.16 52.58
CA ASN A 337 23.02 -12.82 52.59
C ASN A 337 23.75 -11.91 51.58
N GLU A 338 25.08 -11.92 51.58
CA GLU A 338 25.88 -11.15 50.63
C GLU A 338 25.65 -11.60 49.17
N MET A 339 25.54 -12.92 48.92
CA MET A 339 25.17 -13.43 47.60
C MET A 339 23.75 -13.00 47.20
N MET A 340 22.80 -12.93 48.13
CA MET A 340 21.46 -12.41 47.87
C MET A 340 21.50 -10.91 47.55
N ARG A 341 22.20 -10.09 48.34
CA ARG A 341 22.39 -8.65 48.11
C ARG A 341 22.95 -8.38 46.71
N THR A 342 24.02 -9.07 46.34
CA THR A 342 24.63 -8.92 45.00
C THR A 342 23.72 -9.42 43.87
N ASN A 343 22.91 -10.46 44.10
CA ASN A 343 21.93 -10.93 43.12
C ASN A 343 20.77 -9.96 42.95
N VAL A 344 20.27 -9.37 44.05
CA VAL A 344 19.22 -8.33 44.02
C VAL A 344 19.73 -7.09 43.29
N ALA A 345 20.94 -6.62 43.60
CA ALA A 345 21.57 -5.50 42.90
C ALA A 345 21.70 -5.75 41.39
N ARG A 346 22.18 -6.94 40.98
CA ARG A 346 22.25 -7.33 39.56
C ARG A 346 20.87 -7.39 38.89
N LYS A 347 19.85 -7.89 39.59
CA LYS A 347 18.47 -7.89 39.08
C LYS A 347 17.94 -6.47 38.90
N ASN A 348 18.17 -5.57 39.85
CA ASN A 348 17.75 -4.17 39.75
C ASN A 348 18.43 -3.46 38.58
N MET A 349 19.73 -3.66 38.39
CA MET A 349 20.46 -3.13 37.23
C MET A 349 19.87 -3.64 35.91
N LEU A 350 19.60 -4.94 35.81
CA LEU A 350 19.00 -5.53 34.62
C LEU A 350 17.58 -4.98 34.35
N VAL A 351 16.81 -4.68 35.40
CA VAL A 351 15.50 -4.04 35.27
C VAL A 351 15.66 -2.63 34.70
N LEU A 352 16.57 -1.81 35.22
CA LEU A 352 16.84 -0.46 34.73
C LEU A 352 17.32 -0.45 33.26
N GLU A 353 18.22 -1.35 32.90
CA GLU A 353 18.68 -1.50 31.51
C GLU A 353 17.52 -1.85 30.57
N LYS A 354 16.65 -2.78 30.99
CA LYS A 354 15.47 -3.17 30.21
C LYS A 354 14.43 -2.07 30.12
N GLU A 355 14.20 -1.32 31.20
CA GLU A 355 13.31 -0.16 31.20
C GLU A 355 13.81 0.91 30.22
N SER A 356 15.13 1.14 30.13
CA SER A 356 15.70 2.05 29.13
C SER A 356 15.45 1.58 27.69
N VAL A 357 15.51 0.27 27.44
CA VAL A 357 15.21 -0.32 26.12
C VAL A 357 13.74 -0.17 25.79
N VAL A 358 12.84 -0.42 26.75
CA VAL A 358 11.39 -0.22 26.59
C VAL A 358 11.09 1.24 26.25
N GLN A 359 11.63 2.20 27.01
CA GLN A 359 11.47 3.63 26.73
C GLN A 359 12.00 4.02 25.34
N SER A 360 13.16 3.47 24.92
CA SER A 360 13.68 3.68 23.55
C SER A 360 12.76 3.12 22.47
N MET A 361 12.14 1.97 22.71
CA MET A 361 11.20 1.35 21.80
C MET A 361 9.90 2.14 21.71
N GLU A 362 9.36 2.60 22.85
CA GLU A 362 8.17 3.45 22.91
C GLU A 362 8.40 4.78 22.17
N ALA A 363 9.57 5.41 22.35
CA ALA A 363 9.94 6.62 21.61
C ALA A 363 10.00 6.37 20.09
N ARG A 364 10.58 5.25 19.64
CA ARG A 364 10.58 4.88 18.22
C ARG A 364 9.18 4.60 17.68
N LEU A 365 8.34 3.93 18.47
CA LEU A 365 6.95 3.65 18.10
C LEU A 365 6.18 4.96 17.91
N MET A 366 6.33 5.93 18.83
CA MET A 366 5.73 7.25 18.68
C MET A 366 6.20 7.97 17.40
N GLN A 367 7.50 7.94 17.10
CA GLN A 367 8.01 8.50 15.84
C GLN A 367 7.40 7.84 14.59
N HIS A 368 7.18 6.51 14.62
CA HIS A 368 6.53 5.82 13.52
C HIS A 368 5.04 6.19 13.39
N VAL A 369 4.35 6.36 14.52
CA VAL A 369 2.95 6.83 14.54
C VAL A 369 2.84 8.26 14.00
N GLU A 370 3.74 9.17 14.39
CA GLU A 370 3.80 10.54 13.88
C GLU A 370 4.02 10.56 12.36
N LYS A 371 5.01 9.81 11.86
CA LYS A 371 5.26 9.68 10.41
C LYS A 371 4.07 9.11 9.66
N HIS A 372 3.40 8.10 10.20
CA HIS A 372 2.19 7.55 9.59
C HIS A 372 1.06 8.59 9.51
N ASN A 373 0.88 9.38 10.57
CA ASN A 373 -0.12 10.45 10.60
C ASN A 373 0.22 11.58 9.61
N GLU A 374 1.50 11.91 9.42
CA GLU A 374 1.93 12.87 8.40
C GLU A 374 1.63 12.38 6.98
N VAL A 375 1.93 11.11 6.68
CA VAL A 375 1.61 10.50 5.38
C VAL A 375 0.10 10.49 5.15
N ALA A 376 -0.70 10.08 6.14
CA ALA A 376 -2.16 10.07 6.02
C ALA A 376 -2.72 11.47 5.75
N ARG A 377 -2.22 12.51 6.44
CA ARG A 377 -2.62 13.90 6.17
C ARG A 377 -2.22 14.38 4.78
N PHE A 378 -1.07 13.95 4.28
CA PHE A 378 -0.60 14.28 2.94
C PHE A 378 -1.47 13.63 1.87
N ASP A 379 -1.82 12.34 2.05
CA ASP A 379 -2.72 11.62 1.15
C ASP A 379 -4.12 12.24 1.11
N ASP A 380 -4.66 12.64 2.27
CA ASP A 380 -5.94 13.36 2.36
C ASP A 380 -5.87 14.70 1.60
N SER A 381 -4.77 15.45 1.74
CA SER A 381 -4.56 16.71 1.03
C SER A 381 -4.48 16.51 -0.49
N ILE A 382 -3.82 15.44 -0.94
CA ILE A 382 -3.78 15.07 -2.37
C ILE A 382 -5.17 14.71 -2.85
N HIS A 383 -5.93 13.91 -2.09
CA HIS A 383 -7.30 13.54 -2.46
C HIS A 383 -8.20 14.77 -2.60
N ILE A 384 -8.17 15.68 -1.63
CA ILE A 384 -8.98 16.91 -1.65
C ILE A 384 -8.61 17.80 -2.84
N SER A 385 -7.30 18.02 -3.08
CA SER A 385 -6.83 18.84 -4.19
C SER A 385 -7.10 18.20 -5.56
N GLY A 386 -6.93 16.88 -5.67
CA GLY A 386 -7.26 16.09 -6.85
C GLY A 386 -8.75 16.14 -7.18
N GLU A 387 -9.63 15.94 -6.20
CA GLU A 387 -11.08 16.08 -6.39
C GLU A 387 -11.49 17.50 -6.78
N ALA A 388 -10.85 18.52 -6.23
CA ALA A 388 -11.10 19.91 -6.61
C ALA A 388 -10.68 20.17 -8.07
N SER A 389 -9.52 19.66 -8.48
CA SER A 389 -9.01 19.75 -9.85
C SER A 389 -9.92 19.03 -10.84
N VAL A 390 -10.35 17.79 -10.53
CA VAL A 390 -11.29 17.02 -11.35
C VAL A 390 -12.63 17.75 -11.47
N ARG A 391 -13.15 18.31 -10.38
CA ARG A 391 -14.39 19.12 -10.42
C ARG A 391 -14.22 20.38 -11.28
N ALA A 392 -13.08 21.06 -11.21
CA ALA A 392 -12.80 22.22 -12.04
C ALA A 392 -12.70 21.85 -13.53
N ALA A 393 -11.97 20.78 -13.86
CA ALA A 393 -11.85 20.26 -15.22
C ALA A 393 -13.22 19.86 -15.79
N LYS A 394 -14.05 19.18 -14.98
CA LYS A 394 -15.41 18.84 -15.38
C LYS A 394 -16.26 20.08 -15.70
N ARG A 395 -16.23 21.11 -14.85
CA ARG A 395 -16.96 22.36 -15.11
C ARG A 395 -16.49 23.06 -16.39
N ASN A 396 -15.18 23.03 -16.67
CA ASN A 396 -14.64 23.60 -17.91
C ASN A 396 -15.13 22.84 -19.14
N LEU A 397 -15.11 21.50 -19.09
CA LEU A 397 -15.64 20.65 -20.16
C LEU A 397 -17.14 20.89 -20.36
N ASP A 398 -17.93 20.92 -19.29
CA ASP A 398 -19.36 21.21 -19.36
C ASP A 398 -19.61 22.61 -19.97
N ALA A 399 -18.77 23.60 -19.68
CA ALA A 399 -18.88 24.95 -20.25
C ALA A 399 -18.51 24.98 -21.75
N GLU A 400 -17.47 24.25 -22.15
CA GLU A 400 -17.08 24.11 -23.56
C GLU A 400 -18.13 23.35 -24.36
N GLU A 401 -18.68 22.27 -23.82
CA GLU A 401 -19.79 21.52 -24.41
C GLU A 401 -20.99 22.44 -24.64
N ASN A 402 -21.43 23.18 -23.62
CA ASN A 402 -22.52 24.13 -23.75
C ASN A 402 -22.26 25.22 -24.80
N LYS A 403 -21.00 25.69 -24.90
CA LYS A 403 -20.59 26.67 -25.92
C LYS A 403 -20.70 26.08 -27.33
N LEU A 404 -20.19 24.86 -27.53
CA LEU A 404 -20.24 24.16 -28.82
C LEU A 404 -21.67 23.83 -29.23
N VAL A 405 -22.52 23.40 -28.28
CA VAL A 405 -23.95 23.16 -28.52
C VAL A 405 -24.63 24.42 -29.04
N ARG A 406 -24.41 25.58 -28.41
CA ARG A 406 -24.96 26.87 -28.89
C ARG A 406 -24.48 27.23 -30.30
N GLN A 407 -23.20 27.04 -30.60
CA GLN A 407 -22.66 27.28 -31.94
C GLN A 407 -23.31 26.37 -32.99
N ILE A 408 -23.56 25.11 -32.66
CA ILE A 408 -24.28 24.17 -33.53
C ILE A 408 -25.72 24.64 -33.77
N GLU A 409 -26.41 25.13 -32.74
CA GLU A 409 -27.76 25.67 -32.86
C GLU A 409 -27.83 26.92 -33.73
N GLU A 410 -26.89 27.86 -33.56
CA GLU A 410 -26.75 29.06 -34.40
C GLU A 410 -26.50 28.71 -35.87
N LEU A 411 -25.58 27.76 -36.12
CA LEU A 411 -25.29 27.29 -37.47
C LEU A 411 -26.52 26.59 -38.09
N ARG A 412 -27.27 25.81 -37.32
CA ARG A 412 -28.53 25.19 -37.78
C ARG A 412 -29.57 26.25 -38.13
N ALA A 413 -29.73 27.29 -37.30
CA ALA A 413 -30.66 28.38 -37.55
C ALA A 413 -30.27 29.16 -38.82
N SER A 414 -28.99 29.49 -38.99
CA SER A 414 -28.46 30.14 -40.19
C SER A 414 -28.67 29.28 -41.44
N ASN A 415 -28.38 27.98 -41.38
CA ASN A 415 -28.59 27.06 -42.50
C ASN A 415 -30.08 26.99 -42.89
N ASN A 416 -30.98 26.94 -41.91
CA ASN A 416 -32.43 26.98 -42.16
C ASN A 416 -32.87 28.29 -42.82
N GLN A 417 -32.33 29.43 -42.40
CA GLN A 417 -32.61 30.73 -43.03
C GLN A 417 -32.11 30.79 -44.48
N MET A 418 -30.89 30.30 -44.74
CA MET A 418 -30.33 30.24 -46.09
C MET A 418 -31.16 29.34 -47.01
N ARG A 419 -31.55 28.15 -46.53
CA ARG A 419 -32.44 27.24 -47.27
C ARG A 419 -33.78 27.90 -47.60
N ALA A 420 -34.39 28.60 -46.64
CA ALA A 420 -35.64 29.33 -46.86
C ALA A 420 -35.47 30.48 -47.88
N ALA A 421 -34.35 31.21 -47.84
CA ALA A 421 -34.05 32.27 -48.79
C ALA A 421 -33.83 31.74 -50.21
N ILE A 422 -33.13 30.60 -50.36
CA ILE A 422 -32.95 29.91 -51.64
C ILE A 422 -34.30 29.44 -52.20
N ALA A 423 -35.13 28.82 -51.36
CA ALA A 423 -36.47 28.38 -51.78
C ALA A 423 -37.33 29.55 -52.28
N LYS A 424 -37.31 30.71 -51.60
CA LYS A 424 -38.00 31.92 -52.05
C LYS A 424 -37.48 32.46 -53.38
N LYS A 425 -36.15 32.42 -53.61
CA LYS A 425 -35.54 32.86 -54.88
C LYS A 425 -35.75 31.88 -56.04
N ALA A 426 -35.95 30.60 -55.76
CA ALA A 426 -36.19 29.59 -56.80
C ALA A 426 -37.63 29.63 -57.36
N ALA A 427 -38.61 30.06 -56.56
CA ALA A 427 -40.02 30.07 -56.93
C ALA A 427 -40.37 30.94 -58.18
N PRO A 428 -39.78 32.14 -58.43
CA PRO A 428 -40.15 32.94 -59.60
C PRO A 428 -39.54 32.40 -60.91
N THR A 429 -38.49 31.58 -60.85
CA THR A 429 -37.77 31.15 -62.05
C THR A 429 -38.51 30.04 -62.80
N GLN A 430 -39.24 29.18 -62.11
CA GLN A 430 -40.08 28.18 -62.75
C GLN A 430 -41.36 28.78 -63.37
N ALA A 431 -41.90 29.85 -62.78
CA ALA A 431 -43.04 30.57 -63.37
C ALA A 431 -42.68 31.24 -64.72
N ARG A 432 -41.43 31.71 -64.90
CA ARG A 432 -41.00 32.31 -66.18
C ARG A 432 -40.71 31.30 -67.28
N LYS A 433 -40.21 30.09 -66.97
CA LYS A 433 -39.96 29.07 -68.00
C LYS A 433 -41.24 28.43 -68.54
N ALA A 434 -42.32 28.34 -67.75
CA ALA A 434 -43.61 27.86 -68.25
C ALA A 434 -44.24 28.82 -69.28
N ALA A 435 -43.94 30.12 -69.22
CA ALA A 435 -44.52 31.10 -70.14
C ALA A 435 -43.80 31.18 -71.51
N SER A 436 -42.49 30.89 -71.59
CA SER A 436 -41.76 31.02 -72.85
C SER A 436 -41.81 29.78 -73.76
N GLY A 437 -42.29 28.64 -73.27
CA GLY A 437 -42.34 27.38 -74.03
C GLY A 437 -43.54 27.25 -74.98
N ARG A 438 -44.45 28.23 -75.04
CA ARG A 438 -45.71 28.12 -75.79
C ARG A 438 -45.82 28.98 -77.05
N ARG A 439 -44.69 29.45 -77.61
CA ARG A 439 -44.64 30.16 -78.90
C ARG A 439 -43.53 29.63 -79.80
N LYS A 440 -43.73 28.44 -80.34
CA LYS A 440 -43.35 27.98 -81.68
C LYS A 440 -44.36 26.90 -82.06
#